data_AF-A0A838D3M5-F1
#
_entry.id   AF-A0A838D3M5-F1
#
_cell.length_a   1.000
_cell.length_b   1.000
_cell.length_c   1.000
_cell.angle_alpha   90.00
_cell.angle_beta   90.00
_cell.angle_gamma   90.00
#
_symmetry.space_group_name_H-M   'P 1'
#
loop_
_entity.id
_entity.type
_entity.pdbx_description
1 polymer ?
#
loop_
_entity_poly.entity_id
_entity_poly.type
_entity_poly.pdbx_seq_one_letter_code
_entity_poly.pdbx_strand_id
1 'polypeptide(L)' 'LAHRPLAFAGPVAALWGARDALVPLAHADRVAAAAPVAHIEVWEGMGHHPQRERPSSLARFVEAHAARAVSAGGAIAA' A
#
# COMPACT_ATOMS: atom_id res chain seq x y z
N LEU A 1 10.98 4.05 -20.76
CA LEU A 1 9.51 3.98 -20.76
C LEU A 1 9.00 5.05 -19.80
N ALA A 2 8.29 6.07 -20.27
CA ALA A 2 7.80 7.14 -19.41
C ALA A 2 6.71 6.59 -18.47
N HIS A 3 6.89 6.76 -17.16
CA HIS A 3 5.89 6.36 -16.16
C HIS A 3 4.66 7.28 -16.29
N ARG A 4 3.47 6.69 -16.46
CA ARG A 4 2.22 7.47 -16.45
C ARG A 4 1.96 7.95 -15.01
N PRO A 5 1.87 9.26 -14.77
CA PRO A 5 1.56 9.77 -13.44
C PRO A 5 0.15 9.31 -13.01
N LEU A 6 0.00 8.93 -11.74
CA LEU A 6 -1.29 8.54 -11.19
C LEU A 6 -2.19 9.76 -11.04
N ALA A 7 -3.37 9.74 -11.66
CA ALA A 7 -4.40 10.77 -11.50
C ALA A 7 -5.26 10.51 -10.24
N PHE A 8 -4.61 10.19 -9.12
CA PHE A 8 -5.23 9.96 -7.83
C PHE A 8 -4.40 10.66 -6.75
N ALA A 9 -5.02 11.61 -6.05
CA ALA A 9 -4.38 12.41 -5.01
C ALA A 9 -4.77 11.99 -3.58
N GLY A 10 -5.64 10.99 -3.44
CA GLY A 10 -6.04 10.48 -2.14
C GLY A 10 -4.95 9.62 -1.49
N PRO A 11 -5.11 9.24 -0.22
CA PRO A 11 -4.16 8.37 0.45
C PRO A 11 -4.08 6.99 -0.20
N VAL A 12 -2.86 6.51 -0.37
CA VAL A 12 -2.56 5.17 -0.88
C VAL A 12 -1.80 4.41 0.19
N ALA A 13 -2.17 3.16 0.43
CA ALA A 13 -1.41 2.23 1.25
C ALA A 13 -1.21 0.93 0.45
N ALA A 14 0.01 0.41 0.45
CA ALA A 14 0.38 -0.84 -0.17
C ALA A 14 1.15 -1.71 0.81
N LEU A 15 0.89 -3.02 0.77
CA LEU A 15 1.54 -4.01 1.61
C LEU A 15 2.15 -5.08 0.72
N TRP A 16 3.41 -5.43 0.99
CA TRP A 16 4.13 -6.51 0.31
C TRP A 16 4.63 -7.56 1.29
N GLY A 17 4.74 -8.80 0.81
CA GLY A 17 5.55 -9.82 1.49
C GLY A 17 6.98 -9.79 1.00
N ALA A 18 7.95 -9.89 1.91
CA ALA A 18 9.36 -9.99 1.53
C ALA A 18 9.67 -11.28 0.74
N ARG A 19 8.84 -12.32 0.88
CA ARG A 19 8.94 -13.61 0.17
C ARG A 19 7.83 -13.79 -0.88
N ASP A 20 7.25 -12.71 -1.38
CA ASP A 20 6.23 -12.80 -2.43
C ASP A 20 6.82 -13.39 -3.71
N ALA A 21 6.34 -14.59 -4.08
CA ALA A 21 6.77 -15.32 -5.26
C ALA A 21 5.94 -15.00 -6.52
N LEU A 22 4.83 -14.26 -6.38
CA LEU A 22 3.94 -13.91 -7.48
C LEU A 22 4.18 -12.48 -7.96
N VAL A 23 4.45 -11.55 -7.05
CA VAL A 23 4.72 -10.15 -7.39
C VAL A 23 6.05 -9.72 -6.77
N PRO A 24 7.12 -9.58 -7.58
CA PRO A 24 8.45 -9.24 -7.06
C PRO A 24 8.46 -7.95 -6.26
N LEU A 25 9.24 -7.93 -5.17
CA LEU A 25 9.35 -6.77 -4.29
C LEU A 25 9.82 -5.49 -5.03
N ALA A 26 10.59 -5.62 -6.10
CA ALA A 26 11.02 -4.49 -6.96
C ALA A 26 9.83 -3.70 -7.58
N HIS A 27 8.62 -4.28 -7.61
CA HIS A 27 7.43 -3.53 -8.03
C HIS A 27 7.00 -2.49 -7.00
N ALA A 28 7.33 -2.65 -5.72
CA ALA A 28 7.08 -1.67 -4.68
C ALA A 28 7.80 -0.33 -4.99
N ASP A 29 9.03 -0.38 -5.50
CA ASP A 29 9.77 0.82 -5.91
C ASP A 29 9.07 1.57 -7.04
N ARG A 30 8.46 0.83 -7.98
CA ARG A 30 7.67 1.46 -9.06
C ARG A 30 6.39 2.09 -8.54
N VAL A 31 5.77 1.51 -7.51
CA VAL A 31 4.62 2.11 -6.82
C VAL A 31 5.06 3.39 -6.13
N ALA A 32 6.19 3.39 -5.42
CA ALA A 32 6.75 4.57 -4.78
C ALA A 32 7.03 5.70 -5.78
N ALA A 33 7.59 5.37 -6.95
CA ALA A 33 7.84 6.33 -8.02
C ALA A 33 6.56 6.88 -8.64
N ALA A 34 5.52 6.05 -8.83
CA ALA A 34 4.27 6.45 -9.46
C ALA A 34 3.29 7.17 -8.51
N ALA A 35 3.35 6.86 -7.21
CA ALA A 35 2.56 7.47 -6.15
C ALA A 35 3.46 7.79 -4.94
N PRO A 36 4.21 8.90 -4.97
CA PRO A 36 5.10 9.28 -3.86
C PRO A 36 4.39 9.49 -2.52
N VAL A 37 3.07 9.69 -2.53
CA VAL A 37 2.22 9.82 -1.33
C VAL A 37 1.84 8.46 -0.72
N ALA A 38 2.17 7.35 -1.38
CA ALA A 38 1.82 6.02 -0.91
C ALA A 38 2.60 5.65 0.36
N HIS A 39 1.90 5.11 1.35
CA HIS A 39 2.53 4.36 2.41
C HIS A 39 2.78 2.92 1.94
N ILE A 40 4.03 2.48 1.95
CA ILE A 40 4.40 1.14 1.53
C ILE A 40 5.01 0.42 2.72
N GLU A 41 4.43 -0.71 3.10
CA GLU A 41 4.92 -1.59 4.16
C GLU A 41 5.34 -2.94 3.58
N VAL A 42 6.46 -3.48 4.06
CA VAL A 42 6.94 -4.81 3.67
C VAL A 42 6.99 -5.68 4.91
N TRP A 43 6.28 -6.80 4.88
CA TRP A 43 6.27 -7.77 5.97
C TRP A 43 7.33 -8.82 5.77
N GLU A 44 8.31 -8.79 6.67
CA GLU A 44 9.38 -9.77 6.67
C GLU A 44 8.82 -11.17 6.84
N GLY A 45 9.34 -12.07 6.01
CA GLY A 45 8.98 -13.47 6.01
C GLY A 45 7.59 -13.87 5.53
N MET A 46 6.77 -12.94 5.04
CA MET A 46 5.44 -13.22 4.45
C MET A 46 5.55 -13.49 2.94
N GLY A 47 4.73 -14.39 2.43
CA GLY A 47 4.49 -14.62 1.01
C GLY A 47 3.47 -13.63 0.42
N HIS A 48 2.68 -14.09 -0.56
CA HIS A 48 1.80 -13.22 -1.35
C HIS A 48 0.43 -12.94 -0.69
N HIS A 49 -0.03 -13.78 0.25
CA HIS A 49 -1.44 -13.79 0.67
C HIS A 49 -1.58 -13.36 2.14
N PRO A 50 -1.48 -12.06 2.46
CA PRO A 50 -1.56 -11.57 3.84
C PRO A 50 -2.86 -11.97 4.55
N GLN A 51 -3.98 -12.06 3.82
CA GLN A 51 -5.27 -12.47 4.36
C GLN A 51 -5.32 -13.94 4.81
N ARG A 52 -4.42 -14.78 4.28
CA ARG A 52 -4.27 -16.20 4.67
C ARG A 52 -3.18 -16.37 5.72
N GLU A 53 -2.07 -15.66 5.57
CA GLU A 53 -0.89 -15.86 6.41
C GLU A 53 -0.96 -15.07 7.72
N ARG A 54 -1.51 -13.85 7.71
CA ARG A 54 -1.52 -12.93 8.85
C ARG A 54 -2.82 -12.09 8.92
N PRO A 55 -4.01 -12.73 8.97
CA PRO A 55 -5.30 -12.05 8.83
C PRO A 55 -5.52 -10.92 9.82
N SER A 56 -5.21 -11.12 11.11
CA SER A 56 -5.39 -10.09 12.13
C SER A 56 -4.45 -8.89 11.97
N SER A 57 -3.23 -9.12 11.46
CA SER A 57 -2.31 -8.02 11.13
C SER A 57 -2.79 -7.25 9.90
N LEU A 58 -3.35 -7.96 8.91
CA LEU A 58 -3.90 -7.32 7.72
C LEU A 58 -5.10 -6.44 8.06
N ALA A 59 -6.02 -6.93 8.90
CA ALA A 59 -7.16 -6.15 9.36
C ALA A 59 -6.70 -4.84 10.02
N ARG A 60 -5.75 -4.92 10.95
CA ARG A 60 -5.19 -3.73 11.62
C ARG A 60 -4.53 -2.75 10.65
N PHE A 61 -3.76 -3.26 9.67
CA PHE A 61 -3.17 -2.43 8.62
C PHE A 61 -4.25 -1.68 7.83
N VAL A 62 -5.27 -2.39 7.34
CA VAL A 62 -6.36 -1.79 6.57
C VAL A 62 -7.12 -0.75 7.39
N GLU A 63 -7.49 -1.07 8.62
CA GLU A 63 -8.20 -0.15 9.52
C GLU A 63 -7.41 1.15 9.75
N ALA A 64 -6.11 1.03 10.05
CA ALA A 64 -5.24 2.18 10.29
C ALA A 64 -5.13 3.09 9.06
N HIS A 65 -5.00 2.52 7.87
CA HIS A 65 -4.86 3.31 6.64
C HIS A 65 -6.19 3.85 6.10
N ALA A 66 -7.29 3.13 6.30
CA ALA A 66 -8.63 3.61 5.99
C ALA A 66 -9.00 4.82 6.87
N ALA A 67 -8.70 4.77 8.18
CA ALA A 67 -8.94 5.91 9.07
C ALA A 67 -8.19 7.18 8.60
N ARG A 68 -6.92 7.03 8.19
CA ARG A 68 -6.13 8.14 7.60
C ARG A 68 -6.76 8.68 6.30
N ALA A 69 -7.36 7.82 5.49
CA ALA A 69 -8.05 8.23 4.27
C ALA A 69 -9.29 9.09 4.55
N VAL A 70 -10.06 8.74 5.58
CA VAL A 70 -11.24 9.51 6.01
C VAL A 70 -10.83 10.88 6.56
N SER A 71 -9.78 10.95 7.38
CA SER A 71 -9.27 12.23 7.89
C SER A 71 -8.70 13.14 6.80
N ALA A 72 -8.05 12.57 5.79
CA ALA A 72 -7.54 13.35 4.66
C ALA A 72 -8.67 13.84 3.75
N GLY A 73 -9.68 13.00 3.47
CA GLY A 73 -10.83 13.36 2.64
C GLY A 73 -11.65 14.55 3.16
N GLY A 74 -11.71 14.72 4.49
CA GLY A 74 -12.33 15.90 5.12
C GLY A 74 -11.53 17.20 4.93
N ALA A 75 -10.21 17.12 4.71
CA ALA A 75 -9.35 18.28 4.49
C ALA A 75 -9.24 18.71 3.02
N ILE A 76 -9.54 17.82 2.06
CA ILE A 76 -9.58 18.16 0.62
C ILE A 76 -10.95 18.75 0.21
N ALA A 77 -11.99 18.49 1.01
CA ALA A 77 -13.36 18.96 0.78
C ALA A 77 -13.71 20.25 1.56
N ALA A 78 -12.77 20.81 2.33
CA ALA A 78 -12.89 22.07 3.06
C ALA A 78 -11.97 23.13 2.43
#